data_AF-A0A9X2VSC1-F1
#
_entry.id   AF-A0A9X2VSC1-F1
#
_cell.length_a   1.000
_cell.length_b   1.000
_cell.length_c   1.000
_cell.angle_alpha   90.00
_cell.angle_beta   90.00
_cell.angle_gamma   90.00
#
_symmetry.space_group_name_H-M   'P 1'
#
loop_
_entity.id
_entity.type
_entity.pdbx_description
1 polymer ?
#
loop_
_entity_poly.entity_id
_entity_poly.type
_entity_poly.pdbx_seq_one_letter_code
_entity_poly.pdbx_strand_id
1 'polypeptide(L)'
;MSQTRRVRLSTAAPLVWGVAGVAAVLAVWHGFGILVTPERTFFWFMTFADLVVAAIAFWLGRQWPRYADIESGGIVLLRQRIRFEAITEIRLGDVSAKPFWLAFWLPTSLVVGLIVAFTSASSYNREVVEFATENGRARLRWRRASGHDELVQAVRAARPDLEPRYGLDGNSPARDFSPRMSVGGGLLCAGLLLWGFFAGWSGLQLLDRSTVDEPVPVAATSSALRSATSHLTGYEPLPGVRAEYYSWPCARNNDLLLGPSPDVVDLHLKVVGRDVPPATADAIEARIRQDIGMDPDQYLFTLDRRTSDVAVDIPLVSGLHVEVFTGCVASADLPGLQRQLDEFAAAIGAGR
;
A
#
# COMPACT_ATOMS: atom_id res chain seq x y z
N MET A 1 45.73 3.70 -28.03
CA MET A 1 44.54 3.91 -27.18
C MET A 1 43.45 2.98 -27.69
N SER A 2 43.00 2.01 -26.88
CA SER A 2 41.86 1.15 -27.25
C SER A 2 40.59 2.01 -27.25
N GLN A 3 39.98 2.23 -28.43
CA GLN A 3 38.70 2.90 -28.51
C GLN A 3 37.60 1.95 -28.03
N THR A 4 37.04 2.22 -26.84
CA THR A 4 35.80 1.57 -26.40
C THR A 4 34.63 2.20 -27.14
N ARG A 5 33.88 1.42 -27.91
CA ARG A 5 32.68 1.88 -28.63
C ARG A 5 31.43 1.39 -27.91
N ARG A 6 30.55 2.31 -27.49
CA ARG A 6 29.31 1.96 -26.79
C ARG A 6 28.14 1.86 -27.75
N VAL A 7 27.51 0.70 -27.80
CA VAL A 7 26.29 0.47 -28.58
C VAL A 7 25.08 0.39 -27.64
N ARG A 8 24.07 1.22 -27.86
CA ARG A 8 22.86 1.21 -27.02
C ARG A 8 22.03 -0.05 -27.30
N LEU A 9 21.70 -0.80 -26.25
CA LEU A 9 20.87 -2.01 -26.34
C LEU A 9 19.40 -1.69 -26.07
N SER A 10 19.10 -1.05 -24.93
CA SER A 10 17.71 -0.75 -24.55
C SER A 10 17.57 0.50 -23.68
N THR A 11 16.34 1.03 -23.65
CA THR A 11 15.90 2.03 -22.68
C THR A 11 15.13 1.42 -21.50
N ALA A 12 15.02 0.10 -21.43
CA ALA A 12 14.19 -0.56 -20.43
C ALA A 12 14.76 -0.40 -19.01
N ALA A 13 16.08 -0.57 -18.84
CA ALA A 13 16.72 -0.40 -17.54
C ALA A 13 16.49 0.99 -16.91
N PRO A 14 16.70 2.13 -17.61
CA PRO A 14 16.40 3.44 -17.03
C PRO A 14 14.90 3.66 -16.79
N LEU A 15 14.01 3.13 -17.64
CA LEU A 15 12.56 3.20 -17.40
C LEU A 15 12.14 2.45 -16.14
N VAL A 16 12.62 1.22 -15.96
CA VAL A 16 12.30 0.41 -14.79
C VAL A 16 12.94 0.97 -13.52
N TRP A 17 14.13 1.58 -13.60
CA TRP A 17 14.67 2.33 -12.46
C TRP A 17 13.84 3.57 -12.14
N GLY A 18 13.26 4.24 -13.15
CA GLY A 18 12.27 5.30 -12.95
C GLY A 18 11.05 4.79 -12.18
N VAL A 19 10.49 3.64 -12.57
CA VAL A 19 9.40 2.98 -11.83
C VAL A 19 9.81 2.68 -10.40
N ALA A 20 11.01 2.13 -10.17
CA ALA A 20 11.50 1.85 -8.83
C ALA A 20 11.62 3.13 -7.97
N GLY A 21 12.10 4.23 -8.55
CA GLY A 21 12.19 5.52 -7.87
C GLY A 21 10.82 6.09 -7.52
N VAL A 22 9.86 6.06 -8.45
CA VAL A 22 8.48 6.52 -8.19
C VAL A 22 7.82 5.68 -7.11
N ALA A 23 7.92 4.34 -7.20
CA ALA A 23 7.38 3.44 -6.19
C ALA A 23 8.01 3.67 -4.81
N ALA A 24 9.32 3.93 -4.73
CA ALA A 24 9.97 4.25 -3.46
C ALA A 24 9.48 5.58 -2.85
N VAL A 25 9.25 6.61 -3.66
CA VAL A 25 8.67 7.89 -3.19
C VAL A 25 7.24 7.68 -2.69
N LEU A 26 6.44 6.89 -3.40
CA LEU A 26 5.09 6.53 -2.98
C LEU A 26 5.10 5.71 -1.67
N ALA A 27 6.04 4.78 -1.51
CA ALA A 27 6.17 4.01 -0.27
C ALA A 27 6.44 4.91 0.94
N VAL A 28 7.30 5.93 0.79
CA VAL A 28 7.57 6.93 1.83
C VAL A 28 6.32 7.77 2.11
N TRP A 29 5.62 8.22 1.06
CA TRP A 29 4.38 8.98 1.19
C TRP A 29 3.29 8.20 1.93
N HIS A 30 3.03 6.96 1.51
CA HIS A 30 2.08 6.07 2.17
C HIS A 30 2.54 5.72 3.59
N GLY A 31 3.85 5.55 3.82
CA GLY A 31 4.42 5.31 5.14
C GLY A 31 4.18 6.47 6.10
N PHE A 32 4.23 7.71 5.60
CA PHE A 32 3.82 8.89 6.37
C PHE A 32 2.31 8.86 6.68
N GLY A 33 1.48 8.43 5.72
CA GLY A 33 0.04 8.22 5.91
C GLY A 33 -0.28 7.33 7.11
N ILE A 34 0.47 6.26 7.35
CA ILE A 34 0.31 5.37 8.53
C ILE A 34 0.38 6.14 9.86
N LEU A 35 1.24 7.17 9.93
CA LEU A 35 1.49 7.92 11.16
C LEU A 35 0.43 8.96 11.45
N VAL A 36 -0.19 9.51 10.41
CA VAL A 36 -1.05 10.71 10.51
C VAL A 36 -2.53 10.44 10.23
N THR A 37 -2.88 9.23 9.81
CA THR A 37 -4.25 8.87 9.44
C THR A 37 -4.77 7.68 10.24
N PRO A 38 -6.08 7.60 10.52
CA PRO A 38 -6.71 6.40 11.07
C PRO A 38 -6.77 5.25 10.06
N GLU A 39 -6.64 5.52 8.76
CA GLU A 39 -6.62 4.55 7.64
C GLU A 39 -5.37 3.63 7.60
N ARG A 40 -4.83 3.23 8.75
CA ARG A 40 -3.53 2.56 8.85
C ARG A 40 -3.43 1.30 8.00
N THR A 41 -4.47 0.47 7.98
CA THR A 41 -4.45 -0.80 7.23
C THR A 41 -4.30 -0.58 5.72
N PHE A 42 -5.04 0.39 5.17
CA PHE A 42 -4.93 0.79 3.77
C PHE A 42 -3.50 1.26 3.45
N PHE A 43 -2.96 2.18 4.26
CA PHE A 43 -1.62 2.71 4.03
C PHE A 43 -0.53 1.64 4.19
N TRP A 44 -0.68 0.69 5.13
CA TRP A 44 0.22 -0.46 5.24
C TRP A 44 0.23 -1.33 3.99
N PHE A 45 -0.95 -1.66 3.46
CA PHE A 45 -1.08 -2.44 2.23
C PHE A 45 -0.41 -1.72 1.06
N MET A 46 -0.69 -0.43 0.90
CA MET A 46 -0.13 0.40 -0.17
C MET A 46 1.39 0.52 -0.07
N THR A 47 1.93 0.81 1.12
CA THR A 47 3.39 0.84 1.35
C THR A 47 4.03 -0.50 1.00
N PHE A 48 3.44 -1.62 1.44
CA PHE A 48 3.99 -2.94 1.11
C PHE A 48 4.00 -3.19 -0.40
N ALA A 49 2.90 -2.89 -1.09
CA ALA A 49 2.80 -3.08 -2.52
C ALA A 49 3.81 -2.21 -3.30
N ASP A 50 4.00 -0.97 -2.89
CA ASP A 50 5.01 -0.07 -3.46
C ASP A 50 6.43 -0.62 -3.28
N LEU A 51 6.76 -1.15 -2.09
CA LEU A 51 8.05 -1.76 -1.82
C LEU A 51 8.29 -3.00 -2.69
N VAL A 52 7.27 -3.82 -2.91
CA VAL A 52 7.35 -4.98 -3.81
C VAL A 52 7.61 -4.54 -5.25
N VAL A 53 6.86 -3.54 -5.75
CA VAL A 53 7.08 -2.97 -7.09
C VAL A 53 8.49 -2.40 -7.20
N ALA A 54 8.94 -1.62 -6.21
CA ALA A 54 10.27 -1.03 -6.19
C ALA A 54 11.37 -2.11 -6.20
N ALA A 55 11.24 -3.16 -5.39
CA ALA A 55 12.20 -4.25 -5.32
C ALA A 55 12.29 -5.04 -6.63
N ILE A 56 11.15 -5.42 -7.22
CA ILE A 56 11.09 -6.15 -8.50
C ILE A 56 11.67 -5.28 -9.62
N ALA A 57 11.25 -4.02 -9.71
CA ALA A 57 11.75 -3.09 -10.72
C ALA A 57 13.26 -2.88 -10.57
N PHE A 58 13.75 -2.62 -9.36
CA PHE A 58 15.18 -2.48 -9.09
C PHE A 58 15.96 -3.73 -9.50
N TRP A 59 15.47 -4.92 -9.14
CA TRP A 59 16.09 -6.19 -9.52
C TRP A 59 16.14 -6.39 -11.04
N LEU A 60 15.02 -6.18 -11.75
CA LEU A 60 14.95 -6.26 -13.21
C LEU A 60 15.90 -5.27 -13.88
N GLY A 61 15.93 -4.03 -13.41
CA GLY A 61 16.81 -3.01 -13.96
C GLY A 61 18.29 -3.29 -13.73
N ARG A 62 18.67 -4.07 -12.71
CA ARG A 62 20.05 -4.56 -12.51
C ARG A 62 20.46 -5.66 -13.49
N GLN A 63 19.50 -6.38 -14.05
CA GLN A 63 19.77 -7.50 -14.97
C GLN A 63 19.94 -7.06 -16.43
N TRP A 64 19.43 -5.88 -16.79
CA TRP A 64 19.40 -5.45 -18.19
C TRP A 64 20.51 -4.44 -18.50
N PRO A 65 21.51 -4.79 -19.34
CA PRO A 65 22.48 -3.84 -19.83
C PRO A 65 21.82 -2.72 -20.62
N ARG A 66 22.26 -1.48 -20.38
CA ARG A 66 21.88 -0.32 -21.18
C ARG A 66 22.66 -0.27 -22.49
N TYR A 67 23.92 -0.69 -22.43
CA TYR A 67 24.89 -0.63 -23.51
C TYR A 67 25.62 -1.97 -23.61
N ALA A 68 26.05 -2.29 -24.83
CA ALA A 68 27.13 -3.23 -25.10
C ALA A 68 28.38 -2.39 -25.36
N ASP A 69 29.40 -2.56 -24.52
CA ASP A 69 30.68 -1.87 -24.69
C ASP A 69 31.58 -2.79 -25.52
N ILE A 70 31.91 -2.34 -26.73
CA ILE A 70 32.78 -3.04 -27.66
C ILE A 70 34.21 -2.58 -27.36
N GLU A 71 35.02 -3.49 -26.88
CA GLU A 71 36.44 -3.29 -26.57
C GLU A 71 37.32 -4.11 -27.50
N SER A 72 38.63 -3.83 -27.52
CA SER A 72 39.59 -4.54 -28.37
C SER A 72 39.60 -6.07 -28.21
N GLY A 73 39.21 -6.60 -27.04
CA GLY A 73 39.21 -8.03 -26.74
C GLY A 73 37.84 -8.68 -26.69
N GLY A 74 36.74 -7.93 -26.86
CA GLY A 74 35.40 -8.51 -26.77
C GLY A 74 34.29 -7.51 -26.47
N ILE A 75 33.11 -8.07 -26.21
CA ILE A 75 31.89 -7.33 -25.89
C ILE A 75 31.64 -7.42 -24.38
N VAL A 76 31.54 -6.29 -23.71
CA VAL A 76 31.20 -6.20 -22.28
C VAL A 76 29.71 -5.88 -22.13
N LEU A 77 29.02 -6.73 -21.37
CA LEU A 77 27.60 -6.65 -21.04
C LEU A 77 27.46 -6.66 -19.51
N LEU A 78 27.14 -5.50 -18.91
CA LEU A 78 27.13 -5.32 -17.45
C LEU A 78 28.47 -5.73 -16.80
N ARG A 79 28.50 -6.92 -16.16
CA ARG A 79 29.67 -7.48 -15.46
C ARG A 79 30.26 -8.69 -16.19
N GLN A 80 29.81 -8.96 -17.41
CA GLN A 80 30.22 -10.12 -18.19
C GLN A 80 30.93 -9.68 -19.46
N ARG A 81 32.01 -10.39 -19.80
CA ARG A 81 32.78 -10.17 -21.03
C ARG A 81 32.67 -11.37 -21.93
N ILE A 82 32.19 -11.16 -23.14
CA ILE A 82 32.22 -12.13 -24.23
C ILE A 82 33.47 -11.82 -25.04
N ARG A 83 34.53 -12.63 -24.87
CA ARG A 83 35.76 -12.46 -25.63
C ARG A 83 35.51 -12.82 -27.09
N PHE A 84 36.05 -12.06 -28.03
CA PHE A 84 35.83 -12.34 -29.46
C PHE A 84 36.36 -13.72 -29.87
N GLU A 85 37.50 -14.14 -29.34
CA GLU A 85 38.10 -15.47 -29.56
C GLU A 85 37.19 -16.62 -29.10
N ALA A 86 36.37 -16.40 -28.06
CA ALA A 86 35.50 -17.42 -27.51
C ALA A 86 34.17 -17.56 -28.26
N ILE A 87 33.90 -16.70 -29.26
CA ILE A 87 32.71 -16.79 -30.10
C ILE A 87 32.93 -17.92 -31.11
N THR A 88 32.05 -18.90 -31.17
CA THR A 88 32.16 -20.03 -32.11
C THR A 88 31.13 -19.98 -33.23
N GLU A 89 30.04 -19.23 -33.03
CA GLU A 89 28.98 -19.06 -34.01
C GLU A 89 28.30 -17.69 -33.84
N ILE A 90 27.89 -17.08 -34.95
CA ILE A 90 27.09 -15.86 -34.99
C ILE A 90 25.79 -16.17 -35.72
N ARG A 91 24.65 -15.96 -35.05
CA ARG A 91 23.32 -16.16 -35.64
C ARG A 91 22.53 -14.87 -35.60
N LEU A 92 21.87 -14.57 -36.71
CA LEU A 92 21.05 -13.40 -36.92
C LEU A 92 19.59 -13.82 -37.14
N GLY A 93 18.65 -12.97 -36.76
CA GLY A 93 17.26 -13.19 -37.09
C GLY A 93 16.33 -12.14 -36.49
N ASP A 94 15.04 -12.28 -36.79
CA ASP A 94 14.00 -11.38 -36.33
C ASP A 94 13.00 -12.14 -35.45
N VAL A 95 12.56 -11.52 -34.37
CA VAL A 95 11.49 -12.05 -33.51
C VAL A 95 10.40 -11.00 -33.33
N SER A 96 9.15 -11.37 -33.64
CA SER A 96 8.00 -10.54 -33.30
C SER A 96 7.62 -10.72 -31.83
N ALA A 97 7.51 -9.62 -31.10
CA ALA A 97 7.05 -9.65 -29.71
C ALA A 97 5.51 -9.69 -29.57
N LYS A 98 4.74 -9.55 -30.65
CA LYS A 98 3.27 -9.32 -30.66
C LYS A 98 2.39 -10.39 -29.95
N PRO A 99 2.69 -11.71 -29.98
CA PRO A 99 1.76 -12.72 -29.44
C PRO A 99 1.52 -12.64 -27.92
N PHE A 100 2.54 -12.27 -27.15
CA PHE A 100 2.46 -12.26 -25.68
C PHE A 100 1.65 -11.07 -25.14
N TRP A 101 1.65 -9.94 -25.86
CA TRP A 101 0.97 -8.70 -25.45
C TRP A 101 -0.54 -8.76 -25.59
N LEU A 102 -1.01 -9.34 -26.68
CA LEU A 102 -2.44 -9.43 -26.99
C LEU A 102 -3.18 -10.26 -25.94
N ALA A 103 -2.60 -11.38 -25.51
CA ALA A 103 -3.17 -12.23 -24.46
C ALA A 103 -3.29 -11.51 -23.11
N PHE A 104 -2.43 -10.51 -22.87
CA PHE A 104 -2.41 -9.76 -21.62
C PHE A 104 -3.35 -8.55 -21.63
N TRP A 105 -3.41 -7.81 -22.74
CA TRP A 105 -4.17 -6.56 -22.82
C TRP A 105 -5.63 -6.73 -23.24
N LEU A 106 -5.96 -7.74 -24.07
CA LEU A 106 -7.36 -7.94 -24.48
C LEU A 106 -8.31 -8.24 -23.30
N PRO A 107 -7.93 -9.08 -22.31
CA PRO A 107 -8.81 -9.33 -21.16
C PRO A 107 -8.90 -8.15 -20.18
N THR A 108 -7.93 -7.24 -20.19
CA THR A 108 -7.74 -6.23 -19.13
C THR A 108 -8.06 -4.80 -19.57
N SER A 109 -7.96 -4.48 -20.86
CA SER A 109 -8.33 -3.19 -21.43
C SER A 109 -8.69 -3.35 -22.90
N LEU A 110 -9.98 -3.26 -23.20
CA LEU A 110 -10.48 -3.42 -24.58
C LEU A 110 -9.82 -2.40 -25.52
N VAL A 111 -9.65 -1.16 -25.08
CA VAL A 111 -9.07 -0.06 -25.89
C VAL A 111 -7.57 -0.26 -26.12
N VAL A 112 -6.78 -0.53 -25.08
CA VAL A 112 -5.33 -0.76 -25.25
C VAL A 112 -5.08 -2.06 -26.00
N GLY A 113 -5.85 -3.11 -25.69
CA GLY A 113 -5.86 -4.38 -26.42
C GLY A 113 -6.16 -4.19 -27.90
N LEU A 114 -7.16 -3.38 -28.26
CA LEU A 114 -7.49 -3.02 -29.64
C LEU A 114 -6.38 -2.21 -30.31
N ILE A 115 -5.82 -1.18 -29.66
CA ILE A 115 -4.69 -0.41 -30.22
C ILE A 115 -3.51 -1.34 -30.54
N VAL A 116 -3.16 -2.25 -29.63
CA VAL A 116 -2.09 -3.24 -29.83
C VAL A 116 -2.47 -4.26 -30.91
N ALA A 117 -3.73 -4.67 -30.98
CA ALA A 117 -4.24 -5.56 -32.02
C ALA A 117 -4.05 -4.94 -33.41
N PHE A 118 -4.44 -3.67 -33.57
CA PHE A 118 -4.37 -2.93 -34.83
C PHE A 118 -2.97 -2.40 -35.18
N THR A 119 -2.06 -2.29 -34.21
CA THR A 119 -0.67 -1.92 -34.50
C THR A 119 -0.01 -3.03 -35.32
N SER A 120 0.68 -2.67 -36.41
CA SER A 120 1.32 -3.64 -37.31
C SER A 120 2.29 -4.57 -36.55
N ALA A 121 2.34 -5.85 -36.91
CA ALA A 121 3.25 -6.81 -36.28
C ALA A 121 4.72 -6.39 -36.41
N SER A 122 5.07 -5.72 -37.52
CA SER A 122 6.41 -5.19 -37.79
C SER A 122 6.86 -4.13 -36.78
N SER A 123 5.93 -3.38 -36.18
CA SER A 123 6.24 -2.40 -35.12
C SER A 123 6.81 -3.05 -33.85
N TYR A 124 6.63 -4.37 -33.70
CA TYR A 124 7.10 -5.17 -32.58
C TYR A 124 8.27 -6.08 -32.93
N ASN A 125 8.76 -6.03 -34.18
CA ASN A 125 9.93 -6.80 -34.58
C ASN A 125 11.15 -6.34 -33.78
N ARG A 126 11.98 -7.32 -33.45
CA ARG A 126 13.28 -7.12 -32.83
C ARG A 126 14.30 -7.88 -33.65
N GLU A 127 15.33 -7.15 -34.07
CA GLU A 127 16.52 -7.76 -34.64
C GLU A 127 17.30 -8.42 -33.50
N VAL A 128 17.80 -9.61 -33.76
CA VAL A 128 18.41 -10.49 -32.76
C VAL A 128 19.79 -10.92 -33.24
N VAL A 129 20.76 -10.81 -32.33
CA VAL A 129 22.07 -11.44 -32.48
C VAL A 129 22.24 -12.48 -31.39
N GLU A 130 22.61 -13.69 -31.76
CA GLU A 130 22.99 -14.76 -30.84
C GLU A 130 24.43 -15.19 -31.10
N PHE A 131 25.22 -15.17 -30.03
CA PHE A 131 26.60 -15.66 -30.03
C PHE A 131 26.64 -17.02 -29.34
N ALA A 132 27.15 -18.04 -30.01
CA ALA A 132 27.57 -19.25 -29.32
C ALA A 132 28.97 -19.03 -28.75
N THR A 133 29.15 -19.45 -27.50
CA THR A 133 30.46 -19.49 -26.83
C THR A 133 30.66 -20.86 -26.21
N GLU A 134 31.90 -21.13 -25.80
CA GLU A 134 32.25 -22.32 -25.01
C GLU A 134 31.38 -22.48 -23.74
N ASN A 135 30.89 -21.37 -23.18
CA ASN A 135 30.09 -21.32 -21.95
C ASN A 135 28.57 -21.27 -22.21
N GLY A 136 28.15 -21.52 -23.45
CA GLY A 136 26.76 -21.44 -23.88
C GLY A 136 26.45 -20.22 -24.74
N ARG A 137 25.16 -19.98 -24.97
CA ARG A 137 24.70 -18.96 -25.93
C ARG A 137 24.28 -17.67 -25.25
N ALA A 138 24.68 -16.54 -25.82
CA ALA A 138 24.29 -15.20 -25.41
C ALA A 138 23.42 -14.55 -26.50
N ARG A 139 22.25 -14.03 -26.11
CA ARG A 139 21.30 -13.39 -27.04
C ARG A 139 21.11 -11.92 -26.70
N LEU A 140 21.15 -11.08 -27.73
CA LEU A 140 20.89 -9.64 -27.66
C LEU A 140 19.82 -9.26 -28.66
N ARG A 141 19.05 -8.20 -28.36
CA ARG A 141 17.92 -7.76 -29.19
C ARG A 141 17.86 -6.24 -29.30
N TRP A 142 17.49 -5.75 -30.47
CA TRP A 142 17.32 -4.32 -30.75
C TRP A 142 15.95 -4.03 -31.32
N ARG A 143 15.42 -2.85 -30.96
CA ARG A 143 14.24 -2.28 -31.61
C ARG A 143 14.59 -1.50 -32.89
N ARG A 144 15.83 -1.04 -33.02
CA ARG A 144 16.29 -0.23 -34.17
C ARG A 144 17.54 -0.87 -34.75
N ALA A 145 17.58 -0.97 -36.08
CA ALA A 145 18.66 -1.60 -36.84
C ALA A 145 20.05 -1.03 -36.58
N SER A 146 20.16 0.29 -36.40
CA SER A 146 21.45 0.97 -36.30
C SER A 146 22.38 0.40 -35.22
N GLY A 147 21.84 0.04 -34.05
CA GLY A 147 22.63 -0.54 -32.96
C GLY A 147 22.97 -2.01 -33.18
N HIS A 148 22.08 -2.76 -33.84
CA HIS A 148 22.33 -4.13 -34.25
C HIS A 148 23.48 -4.18 -35.26
N ASP A 149 23.40 -3.37 -36.32
CA ASP A 149 24.37 -3.37 -37.41
C ASP A 149 25.77 -2.97 -36.93
N GLU A 150 25.87 -1.98 -36.04
CA GLU A 150 27.14 -1.58 -35.42
C GLU A 150 27.80 -2.73 -34.65
N LEU A 151 27.02 -3.52 -33.90
CA LEU A 151 27.55 -4.67 -33.17
C LEU A 151 27.99 -5.78 -34.13
N VAL A 152 27.16 -6.12 -35.11
CA VAL A 152 27.46 -7.16 -36.10
C VAL A 152 28.73 -6.80 -36.87
N GLN A 153 28.87 -5.56 -37.31
CA GLN A 153 30.09 -5.08 -37.98
C GLN A 153 31.33 -5.24 -37.11
N ALA A 154 31.25 -4.87 -35.82
CA ALA A 154 32.38 -5.02 -34.90
C ALA A 154 32.76 -6.49 -34.69
N VAL A 155 31.78 -7.39 -34.55
CA VAL A 155 32.06 -8.82 -34.41
C VAL A 155 32.70 -9.38 -35.69
N ARG A 156 32.18 -9.01 -36.87
CA ARG A 156 32.76 -9.46 -38.16
C ARG A 156 34.18 -8.95 -38.37
N ALA A 157 34.48 -7.73 -37.92
CA ALA A 157 35.84 -7.20 -37.98
C ALA A 157 36.80 -7.97 -37.06
N ALA A 158 36.35 -8.42 -35.90
CA ALA A 158 37.16 -9.17 -34.94
C ALA A 158 37.23 -10.69 -35.24
N ARG A 159 36.21 -11.25 -35.89
CA ARG A 159 36.07 -12.67 -36.26
C ARG A 159 35.67 -12.81 -37.72
N PRO A 160 36.59 -12.47 -38.67
CA PRO A 160 36.32 -12.58 -40.09
C PRO A 160 36.18 -14.04 -40.56
N ASP A 161 36.65 -15.00 -39.75
CA ASP A 161 36.53 -16.43 -39.97
C ASP A 161 35.10 -16.98 -39.77
N LEU A 162 34.23 -16.22 -39.10
CA LEU A 162 32.85 -16.63 -38.83
C LEU A 162 31.87 -15.97 -39.81
N GLU A 163 31.15 -16.79 -40.57
CA GLU A 163 30.03 -16.33 -41.39
C GLU A 163 28.73 -16.26 -40.57
N PRO A 164 28.04 -15.10 -40.54
CA PRO A 164 26.74 -14.99 -39.88
C PRO A 164 25.70 -15.89 -40.55
N ARG A 165 24.98 -16.69 -39.75
CA ARG A 165 23.89 -17.53 -40.23
C ARG A 165 22.54 -16.91 -39.88
N TYR A 166 21.60 -16.92 -40.82
CA TYR A 166 20.23 -16.51 -40.55
C TYR A 166 19.40 -17.69 -40.05
N GLY A 167 18.62 -17.45 -38.99
CA GLY A 167 17.75 -18.47 -38.37
C GLY A 167 18.12 -18.72 -36.92
N LEU A 168 17.16 -18.46 -36.02
CA LEU A 168 17.27 -18.78 -34.59
C LEU A 168 16.75 -20.21 -34.34
N ASP A 169 17.35 -21.22 -35.00
CA ASP A 169 16.87 -22.60 -34.83
C ASP A 169 17.28 -23.16 -33.47
N GLY A 170 16.30 -23.62 -32.69
CA GLY A 170 16.55 -24.62 -31.66
C GLY A 170 15.83 -24.41 -30.32
N ASN A 171 15.46 -25.54 -29.72
CA ASN A 171 15.02 -25.70 -28.33
C ASN A 171 16.15 -25.41 -27.30
N SER A 172 17.33 -24.98 -27.75
CA SER A 172 18.50 -24.75 -26.91
C SER A 172 18.38 -23.39 -26.19
N PRO A 173 18.44 -23.35 -24.85
CA PRO A 173 18.28 -22.12 -24.10
C PRO A 173 19.47 -21.18 -24.33
N ALA A 174 19.19 -19.95 -24.78
CA ALA A 174 20.15 -18.85 -24.83
C ALA A 174 19.91 -17.88 -23.67
N ARG A 175 20.99 -17.44 -23.02
CA ARG A 175 20.92 -16.40 -22.00
C ARG A 175 20.60 -15.07 -22.67
N ASP A 176 19.43 -14.52 -22.37
CA ASP A 176 18.97 -13.27 -22.96
C ASP A 176 19.48 -12.08 -22.13
N PHE A 177 20.24 -11.20 -22.77
CA PHE A 177 20.79 -9.97 -22.19
C PHE A 177 19.97 -8.74 -22.57
N SER A 178 18.85 -8.94 -23.26
CA SER A 178 17.87 -7.90 -23.50
C SER A 178 16.61 -8.21 -22.68
N PRO A 179 15.82 -7.20 -22.31
CA PRO A 179 14.49 -7.45 -21.75
C PRO A 179 13.69 -8.24 -22.78
N ARG A 180 13.54 -9.54 -22.58
CA ARG A 180 12.30 -10.18 -22.97
C ARG A 180 11.26 -9.45 -22.14
N MET A 181 10.19 -8.95 -22.76
CA MET A 181 8.95 -8.88 -21.99
C MET A 181 8.47 -10.33 -21.89
N SER A 182 9.23 -11.10 -21.10
CA SER A 182 8.89 -12.44 -20.64
C SER A 182 7.83 -12.29 -19.56
N VAL A 183 7.42 -13.42 -19.02
CA VAL A 183 6.61 -13.54 -17.79
C VAL A 183 6.95 -12.44 -16.77
N GLY A 184 8.23 -12.09 -16.53
CA GLY A 184 8.61 -11.05 -15.57
C GLY A 184 8.16 -9.62 -15.92
N GLY A 185 8.21 -9.21 -17.20
CA GLY A 185 7.69 -7.90 -17.62
C GLY A 185 6.16 -7.85 -17.62
N GLY A 186 5.52 -8.96 -18.01
CA GLY A 186 4.06 -9.13 -17.92
C GLY A 186 3.56 -9.11 -16.48
N LEU A 187 4.27 -9.80 -15.56
CA LEU A 187 3.97 -9.79 -14.13
C LEU A 187 4.16 -8.41 -13.50
N LEU A 188 5.18 -7.65 -13.92
CA LEU A 188 5.33 -6.26 -13.46
C LEU A 188 4.15 -5.40 -13.94
N CYS A 189 3.74 -5.52 -15.20
CA CYS A 189 2.57 -4.81 -15.70
C CYS A 189 1.27 -5.25 -14.98
N ALA A 190 1.09 -6.55 -14.74
CA ALA A 190 -0.05 -7.08 -13.99
C ALA A 190 -0.08 -6.57 -12.56
N GLY A 191 1.08 -6.57 -11.88
CA GLY A 191 1.24 -6.04 -10.55
C GLY A 191 0.93 -4.55 -10.49
N LEU A 192 1.44 -3.76 -11.44
CA LEU A 192 1.15 -2.32 -11.53
C LEU A 192 -0.33 -2.02 -11.81
N LEU A 193 -0.99 -2.84 -12.63
CA LEU A 193 -2.42 -2.71 -12.91
C LEU A 193 -3.27 -3.08 -11.70
N LEU A 194 -2.97 -4.21 -11.07
CA LEU A 194 -3.64 -4.65 -9.85
C LEU A 194 -3.46 -3.63 -8.73
N TRP A 195 -2.24 -3.12 -8.58
CA TRP A 195 -1.90 -2.03 -7.67
C TRP A 195 -2.72 -0.78 -7.98
N GLY A 196 -2.71 -0.30 -9.23
CA GLY A 196 -3.45 0.90 -9.62
C GLY A 196 -4.97 0.74 -9.43
N PHE A 197 -5.50 -0.46 -9.68
CA PHE A 197 -6.89 -0.78 -9.41
C PHE A 197 -7.22 -0.71 -7.92
N PHE A 198 -6.48 -1.40 -7.06
CA PHE A 198 -6.74 -1.39 -5.62
C PHE A 198 -6.49 -0.02 -4.98
N ALA A 199 -5.45 0.68 -5.41
CA ALA A 199 -5.15 2.04 -4.97
C ALA A 199 -6.28 3.00 -5.37
N GLY A 200 -6.71 2.96 -6.62
CA GLY A 200 -7.80 3.80 -7.13
C GLY A 200 -9.14 3.46 -6.49
N TRP A 201 -9.48 2.17 -6.38
CA TRP A 201 -10.70 1.70 -5.76
C TRP A 201 -10.78 2.09 -4.28
N SER A 202 -9.74 1.80 -3.50
CA SER A 202 -9.70 2.15 -2.07
C SER A 202 -9.66 3.67 -1.88
N GLY A 203 -8.92 4.40 -2.73
CA GLY A 203 -8.92 5.86 -2.71
C GLY A 203 -10.29 6.48 -3.02
N LEU A 204 -11.05 5.90 -3.96
CA LEU A 204 -12.44 6.30 -4.20
C LEU A 204 -13.32 6.01 -2.99
N GLN A 205 -13.17 4.85 -2.33
CA GLN A 205 -13.93 4.55 -1.12
C GLN A 205 -13.60 5.51 0.03
N LEU A 206 -12.35 5.97 0.16
CA LEU A 206 -11.99 6.99 1.15
C LEU A 206 -12.64 8.34 0.88
N LEU A 207 -12.89 8.68 -0.38
CA LEU A 207 -13.61 9.89 -0.77
C LEU A 207 -15.13 9.72 -0.70
N ASP A 208 -15.61 8.48 -0.68
CA ASP A 208 -17.03 8.15 -0.66
C ASP A 208 -17.55 8.16 0.78
N ARG A 209 -18.26 9.25 1.11
CA ARG A 209 -18.91 9.43 2.42
C ARG A 209 -19.99 8.40 2.70
N SER A 210 -20.51 7.68 1.71
CA SER A 210 -21.48 6.60 1.96
C SER A 210 -20.88 5.41 2.71
N THR A 211 -19.54 5.34 2.81
CA THR A 211 -18.86 4.33 3.62
C THR A 211 -18.87 4.65 5.13
N VAL A 212 -19.21 5.89 5.49
CA VAL A 212 -19.29 6.36 6.88
C VAL A 212 -20.75 6.34 7.32
N ASP A 213 -21.05 5.65 8.41
CA ASP A 213 -22.40 5.64 8.96
C ASP A 213 -22.78 7.03 9.46
N GLU A 214 -24.08 7.36 9.41
CA GLU A 214 -24.56 8.64 9.91
C GLU A 214 -24.22 8.79 11.41
N PRO A 215 -23.55 9.88 11.82
CA PRO A 215 -23.23 10.09 13.22
C PRO A 215 -24.50 10.17 14.08
N VAL A 216 -24.40 9.67 15.31
CA VAL A 216 -25.44 9.85 16.32
C VAL A 216 -25.68 11.36 16.51
N PRO A 217 -26.94 11.84 16.49
CA PRO A 217 -27.22 13.27 16.64
C PRO A 217 -26.73 13.81 17.98
N VAL A 218 -25.88 14.84 17.96
CA VAL A 218 -25.33 15.48 19.18
C VAL A 218 -26.42 15.91 20.17
N ALA A 219 -27.60 16.32 19.68
CA ALA A 219 -28.72 16.70 20.53
C ALA A 219 -29.29 15.51 21.33
N ALA A 220 -29.34 14.32 20.73
CA ALA A 220 -29.79 13.11 21.41
C ALA A 220 -28.75 12.67 22.46
N THR A 221 -27.47 12.58 22.08
CA THR A 221 -26.35 12.32 22.99
C THR A 221 -26.33 13.31 24.16
N SER A 222 -26.47 14.60 23.87
CA SER A 222 -26.50 15.66 24.88
C SER A 222 -27.71 15.58 25.81
N SER A 223 -28.85 15.11 25.31
CA SER A 223 -30.05 14.91 26.12
C SER A 223 -29.87 13.74 27.07
N ALA A 224 -29.33 12.62 26.59
CA ALA A 224 -29.06 11.43 27.39
C ALA A 224 -28.06 11.73 28.51
N LEU A 225 -26.93 12.39 28.19
CA LEU A 225 -25.93 12.80 29.17
C LEU A 225 -26.52 13.71 30.25
N ARG A 226 -27.22 14.79 29.86
CA ARG A 226 -27.83 15.71 30.83
C ARG A 226 -28.88 15.02 31.70
N SER A 227 -29.67 14.11 31.13
CA SER A 227 -30.66 13.34 31.90
C SER A 227 -29.97 12.50 32.95
N ALA A 228 -28.95 11.71 32.58
CA ALA A 228 -28.20 10.90 33.54
C ALA A 228 -27.51 11.77 34.61
N THR A 229 -26.83 12.84 34.21
CA THR A 229 -26.18 13.78 35.13
C THR A 229 -27.16 14.39 36.13
N SER A 230 -28.41 14.68 35.72
CA SER A 230 -29.42 15.26 36.61
C SER A 230 -29.87 14.33 37.74
N HIS A 231 -29.72 13.02 37.56
CA HIS A 231 -30.02 12.02 38.60
C HIS A 231 -28.87 11.84 39.59
N LEU A 232 -27.64 12.21 39.21
CA LEU A 232 -26.44 12.08 40.02
C LEU A 232 -26.30 13.27 40.97
N THR A 233 -26.88 13.14 42.17
CA THR A 233 -26.91 14.23 43.16
C THR A 233 -26.40 13.78 44.52
N GLY A 234 -25.68 14.65 45.23
CA GLY A 234 -25.22 14.41 46.61
C GLY A 234 -24.09 13.38 46.73
N TYR A 235 -23.19 13.31 45.76
CA TYR A 235 -21.93 12.58 45.87
C TYR A 235 -20.91 13.43 46.63
N GLU A 236 -20.14 12.78 47.51
CA GLU A 236 -19.02 13.43 48.19
C GLU A 236 -17.86 13.67 47.22
N PRO A 237 -17.06 14.73 47.39
CA PRO A 237 -15.87 14.95 46.59
C PRO A 237 -14.88 13.79 46.70
N LEU A 238 -14.29 13.40 45.57
CA LEU A 238 -13.30 12.33 45.44
C LEU A 238 -11.92 12.93 45.12
N PRO A 239 -11.20 13.49 46.12
CA PRO A 239 -9.93 14.15 45.88
C PRO A 239 -8.90 13.17 45.29
N GLY A 240 -8.25 13.59 44.20
CA GLY A 240 -7.25 12.78 43.50
C GLY A 240 -7.82 11.82 42.45
N VAL A 241 -9.14 11.66 42.35
CA VAL A 241 -9.78 10.88 41.27
C VAL A 241 -9.92 11.78 40.03
N ARG A 242 -9.19 11.43 38.97
CA ARG A 242 -9.16 12.18 37.72
C ARG A 242 -10.23 11.71 36.75
N ALA A 243 -10.78 12.67 36.00
CA ALA A 243 -11.53 12.43 34.78
C ALA A 243 -10.56 12.49 33.60
N GLU A 244 -10.37 11.36 32.93
CA GLU A 244 -9.53 11.25 31.73
C GLU A 244 -10.42 11.14 30.50
N TYR A 245 -10.02 11.81 29.42
CA TYR A 245 -10.75 11.80 28.15
C TYR A 245 -9.93 11.14 27.07
N TYR A 246 -10.57 10.30 26.27
CA TYR A 246 -10.00 9.82 25.03
C TYR A 246 -11.08 9.67 23.98
N SER A 247 -10.69 9.79 22.71
CA SER A 247 -11.60 9.61 21.59
C SER A 247 -11.10 8.53 20.66
N TRP A 248 -12.01 7.66 20.22
CA TRP A 248 -11.72 6.58 19.29
C TRP A 248 -12.49 6.83 17.99
N PRO A 249 -11.81 6.91 16.83
CA PRO A 249 -12.50 7.02 15.55
C PRO A 249 -13.38 5.76 15.31
N CYS A 250 -14.55 5.93 14.70
CA CYS A 250 -15.51 4.83 14.49
C CYS A 250 -16.39 5.01 13.24
N ALA A 251 -17.48 4.22 13.13
CA ALA A 251 -18.56 4.35 12.14
C ALA A 251 -18.14 4.28 10.66
N ARG A 252 -17.28 3.31 10.28
CA ARG A 252 -17.02 2.99 8.85
C ARG A 252 -17.36 1.52 8.57
N ASN A 253 -18.24 1.28 7.60
CA ASN A 253 -18.73 -0.06 7.22
C ASN A 253 -17.66 -1.02 6.65
N ASN A 254 -16.44 -0.53 6.41
CA ASN A 254 -15.29 -1.30 5.92
C ASN A 254 -14.00 -0.89 6.65
N ASP A 255 -14.11 -0.70 7.96
CA ASP A 255 -13.01 -0.35 8.87
C ASP A 255 -11.82 -1.32 8.80
N LEU A 256 -12.04 -2.59 8.50
CA LEU A 256 -10.97 -3.57 8.31
C LEU A 256 -10.00 -3.18 7.18
N LEU A 257 -10.54 -2.70 6.05
CA LEU A 257 -9.72 -2.33 4.89
C LEU A 257 -9.26 -0.87 4.98
N LEU A 258 -10.17 0.03 5.35
CA LEU A 258 -9.97 1.47 5.28
C LEU A 258 -9.62 2.09 6.62
N GLY A 259 -9.67 1.38 7.73
CA GLY A 259 -9.62 1.97 9.07
C GLY A 259 -10.89 2.77 9.40
N PRO A 260 -11.06 3.17 10.67
CA PRO A 260 -12.21 3.95 11.11
C PRO A 260 -12.20 5.39 10.56
N SER A 261 -13.35 6.06 10.55
CA SER A 261 -13.48 7.41 10.01
C SER A 261 -12.90 8.47 10.97
N PRO A 262 -12.06 9.42 10.53
CA PRO A 262 -11.63 10.55 11.38
C PRO A 262 -12.75 11.55 11.67
N ASP A 263 -13.82 11.53 10.87
CA ASP A 263 -14.91 12.50 10.95
C ASP A 263 -15.93 12.12 12.05
N VAL A 264 -15.90 10.87 12.51
CA VAL A 264 -16.84 10.32 13.50
C VAL A 264 -16.07 9.61 14.59
N VAL A 265 -16.35 9.95 15.83
CA VAL A 265 -15.56 9.55 16.99
C VAL A 265 -16.49 9.17 18.14
N ASP A 266 -16.11 8.16 18.91
CA ASP A 266 -16.67 7.91 20.22
C ASP A 266 -15.81 8.63 21.26
N LEU A 267 -16.41 9.52 22.05
CA LEU A 267 -15.74 10.21 23.14
C LEU A 267 -16.00 9.46 24.44
N HIS A 268 -14.92 9.12 25.12
CA HIS A 268 -14.95 8.41 26.38
C HIS A 268 -14.55 9.35 27.51
N LEU A 269 -15.32 9.34 28.58
CA LEU A 269 -14.91 9.80 29.90
C LEU A 269 -14.53 8.58 30.72
N LYS A 270 -13.37 8.60 31.34
CA LYS A 270 -12.89 7.56 32.25
C LYS A 270 -12.55 8.13 33.61
N VAL A 271 -13.21 7.61 34.64
CA VAL A 271 -13.03 7.99 36.04
C VAL A 271 -12.50 6.77 36.78
N VAL A 272 -11.22 6.82 37.15
CA VAL A 272 -10.55 5.71 37.85
C VAL A 272 -9.91 6.21 39.14
N GLY A 273 -10.29 5.60 40.26
CA GLY A 273 -9.80 5.93 41.59
C GLY A 273 -9.03 4.77 42.21
N ARG A 274 -7.72 4.67 41.95
CA ARG A 274 -6.88 3.56 42.46
C ARG A 274 -6.65 3.61 43.96
N ASP A 275 -6.68 4.81 44.54
CA ASP A 275 -6.46 5.04 45.97
C ASP A 275 -7.79 5.10 46.77
N VAL A 276 -8.92 4.91 46.08
CA VAL A 276 -10.24 4.86 46.74
C VAL A 276 -10.37 3.49 47.43
N PRO A 277 -10.67 3.44 48.74
CA PRO A 277 -10.87 2.17 49.44
C PRO A 277 -11.94 1.31 48.73
N PRO A 278 -11.74 -0.02 48.58
CA PRO A 278 -12.66 -0.87 47.82
C PRO A 278 -14.13 -0.76 48.26
N ALA A 279 -14.40 -0.78 49.58
CA ALA A 279 -15.77 -0.64 50.08
C ALA A 279 -16.42 0.72 49.73
N THR A 280 -15.62 1.78 49.61
CA THR A 280 -16.08 3.10 49.19
C THR A 280 -16.31 3.14 47.68
N ALA A 281 -15.41 2.53 46.89
CA ALA A 281 -15.59 2.37 45.45
C ALA A 281 -16.87 1.59 45.14
N ASP A 282 -17.06 0.42 45.74
CA ASP A 282 -18.23 -0.43 45.56
C ASP A 282 -19.53 0.31 45.91
N ALA A 283 -19.53 1.10 46.99
CA ALA A 283 -20.69 1.89 47.39
C ALA A 283 -21.00 3.03 46.42
N ILE A 284 -19.98 3.73 45.90
CA ILE A 284 -20.14 4.77 44.89
C ILE A 284 -20.67 4.17 43.60
N GLU A 285 -20.04 3.10 43.11
CA GLU A 285 -20.45 2.43 41.89
C GLU A 285 -21.86 1.88 41.98
N ALA A 286 -22.22 1.18 43.06
CA ALA A 286 -23.58 0.68 43.29
C ALA A 286 -24.61 1.83 43.31
N ARG A 287 -24.26 2.97 43.89
CA ARG A 287 -25.10 4.16 43.87
C ARG A 287 -25.25 4.75 42.47
N ILE A 288 -24.17 4.84 41.69
CA ILE A 288 -24.24 5.29 40.29
C ILE A 288 -25.14 4.36 39.50
N ARG A 289 -24.99 3.03 39.64
CA ARG A 289 -25.87 2.04 38.99
C ARG A 289 -27.34 2.32 39.33
N GLN A 290 -27.64 2.52 40.60
CA GLN A 290 -29.00 2.83 41.06
C GLN A 290 -29.53 4.16 40.48
N ASP A 291 -28.73 5.23 40.52
CA ASP A 291 -29.17 6.57 40.08
C ASP A 291 -29.43 6.64 38.57
N ILE A 292 -28.68 5.88 37.76
CA ILE A 292 -28.88 5.82 36.30
C ILE A 292 -29.85 4.71 35.86
N GLY A 293 -30.37 3.92 36.81
CA GLY A 293 -31.29 2.82 36.52
C GLY A 293 -30.65 1.57 35.90
N MET A 294 -29.35 1.38 36.08
CA MET A 294 -28.63 0.17 35.69
C MET A 294 -28.91 -0.96 36.69
N ASP A 295 -29.20 -2.16 36.18
CA ASP A 295 -29.35 -3.35 37.01
C ASP A 295 -28.04 -3.66 37.77
N PRO A 296 -28.08 -4.05 39.05
CA PRO A 296 -26.86 -4.28 39.85
C PRO A 296 -25.90 -5.32 39.28
N ASP A 297 -26.43 -6.30 38.54
CA ASP A 297 -25.67 -7.39 37.93
C ASP A 297 -25.12 -7.02 36.53
N GLN A 298 -25.42 -5.82 36.02
CA GLN A 298 -24.91 -5.32 34.76
C GLN A 298 -23.66 -4.47 34.98
N TYR A 299 -22.72 -4.63 34.04
CA TYR A 299 -21.53 -3.79 33.97
C TYR A 299 -21.64 -2.73 32.87
N LEU A 300 -22.47 -2.93 31.84
CA LEU A 300 -22.67 -1.96 30.75
C LEU A 300 -24.15 -1.64 30.58
N PHE A 301 -24.50 -0.36 30.59
CA PHE A 301 -25.87 0.13 30.43
C PHE A 301 -25.94 1.24 29.38
N THR A 302 -26.76 1.04 28.35
CA THR A 302 -27.04 2.06 27.33
C THR A 302 -28.21 2.92 27.78
N LEU A 303 -27.97 4.22 27.98
CA LEU A 303 -28.97 5.16 28.50
C LEU A 303 -30.18 5.32 27.57
N ASP A 304 -29.98 5.34 26.25
CA ASP A 304 -31.07 5.34 25.26
C ASP A 304 -30.68 4.72 23.92
N ARG A 305 -30.67 3.39 23.86
CA ARG A 305 -30.29 2.61 22.66
C ARG A 305 -31.10 2.92 21.38
N ARG A 306 -32.22 3.65 21.46
CA ARG A 306 -33.04 3.98 20.28
C ARG A 306 -32.66 5.29 19.63
N THR A 307 -32.11 6.24 20.39
CA THR A 307 -31.83 7.59 19.88
C THR A 307 -30.39 8.04 20.12
N SER A 308 -29.70 7.45 21.10
CA SER A 308 -28.31 7.76 21.44
C SER A 308 -27.54 6.51 21.84
N ASP A 309 -26.34 6.33 21.34
CA ASP A 309 -25.49 5.20 21.78
C ASP A 309 -24.70 5.52 23.06
N VAL A 310 -25.21 6.46 23.89
CA VAL A 310 -24.58 6.79 25.17
C VAL A 310 -24.68 5.61 26.11
N ALA A 311 -23.54 5.16 26.61
CA ALA A 311 -23.47 4.06 27.54
C ALA A 311 -22.61 4.40 28.77
N VAL A 312 -22.87 3.70 29.87
CA VAL A 312 -22.08 3.76 31.10
C VAL A 312 -21.58 2.34 31.38
N ASP A 313 -20.26 2.17 31.48
CA ASP A 313 -19.58 0.94 31.88
C ASP A 313 -19.00 1.10 33.29
N ILE A 314 -19.36 0.17 34.17
CA ILE A 314 -18.91 0.05 35.54
C ILE A 314 -18.51 -1.41 35.74
N PRO A 315 -17.29 -1.79 35.32
CA PRO A 315 -16.85 -3.18 35.32
C PRO A 315 -16.63 -3.70 36.75
N LEU A 316 -16.74 -5.02 36.93
CA LEU A 316 -16.50 -5.68 38.22
C LEU A 316 -14.98 -5.82 38.50
N VAL A 317 -14.31 -4.70 38.73
CA VAL A 317 -12.88 -4.62 39.02
C VAL A 317 -12.64 -4.09 40.43
N SER A 318 -11.44 -4.33 40.98
CA SER A 318 -11.08 -3.77 42.28
C SER A 318 -10.76 -2.27 42.17
N GLY A 319 -11.50 -1.45 42.92
CA GLY A 319 -11.32 0.01 42.96
C GLY A 319 -12.26 0.73 42.00
N LEU A 320 -12.41 2.04 42.20
CA LEU A 320 -13.42 2.84 41.49
C LEU A 320 -13.15 2.87 39.98
N HIS A 321 -14.11 2.43 39.18
CA HIS A 321 -14.07 2.49 37.72
C HIS A 321 -15.44 2.86 37.14
N VAL A 322 -15.50 4.02 36.48
CA VAL A 322 -16.67 4.43 35.70
C VAL A 322 -16.20 4.95 34.35
N GLU A 323 -16.76 4.40 33.28
CA GLU A 323 -16.49 4.83 31.90
C GLU A 323 -17.81 5.21 31.23
N VAL A 324 -17.85 6.37 30.54
CA VAL A 324 -19.02 6.85 29.81
C VAL A 324 -18.65 7.03 28.35
N PHE A 325 -19.44 6.44 27.46
CA PHE A 325 -19.27 6.45 26.00
C PHE A 325 -20.33 7.37 25.40
N THR A 326 -19.99 8.20 24.43
CA THR A 326 -20.99 9.04 23.74
C THR A 326 -21.67 8.33 22.57
N GLY A 327 -21.08 7.22 22.12
CA GLY A 327 -21.36 6.66 20.81
C GLY A 327 -20.69 7.47 19.70
N CYS A 328 -20.84 6.99 18.46
CA CYS A 328 -20.21 7.59 17.28
C CYS A 328 -20.84 8.94 16.88
N VAL A 329 -20.26 10.03 17.35
CA VAL A 329 -20.69 11.41 17.09
C VAL A 329 -19.74 12.11 16.11
N ALA A 330 -20.17 13.23 15.50
CA ALA A 330 -19.28 13.99 14.63
C ALA A 330 -18.12 14.60 15.43
N SER A 331 -16.91 14.54 14.88
CA SER A 331 -15.70 15.03 15.58
C SER A 331 -15.73 16.54 15.88
N ALA A 332 -16.48 17.31 15.10
CA ALA A 332 -16.70 18.74 15.33
C ALA A 332 -17.49 19.04 16.63
N ASP A 333 -18.28 18.08 17.12
CA ASP A 333 -19.16 18.26 18.29
C ASP A 333 -18.47 17.92 19.62
N LEU A 334 -17.25 17.37 19.58
CA LEU A 334 -16.48 16.94 20.76
C LEU A 334 -16.39 18.00 21.88
N PRO A 335 -16.08 19.29 21.61
CA PRO A 335 -15.91 20.26 22.69
C PRO A 335 -17.22 20.52 23.48
N GLY A 336 -18.37 20.34 22.84
CA GLY A 336 -19.68 20.48 23.48
C GLY A 336 -19.98 19.30 24.40
N LEU A 337 -19.71 18.09 23.93
CA LEU A 337 -19.92 16.84 24.68
C LEU A 337 -18.92 16.68 25.82
N GLN A 338 -17.66 17.07 25.62
CA GLN A 338 -16.64 17.05 26.68
C GLN A 338 -17.09 17.86 27.90
N ARG A 339 -17.69 19.03 27.70
CA ARG A 339 -18.23 19.85 28.80
C ARG A 339 -19.34 19.13 29.58
N GLN A 340 -20.20 18.38 28.89
CA GLN A 340 -21.28 17.63 29.55
C GLN A 340 -20.73 16.41 30.31
N LEU A 341 -19.66 15.80 29.80
CA LEU A 341 -18.94 14.77 30.52
C LEU A 341 -18.19 15.35 31.73
N ASP A 342 -17.65 16.56 31.66
CA ASP A 342 -17.09 17.27 32.82
C ASP A 342 -18.17 17.48 33.89
N GLU A 343 -19.39 17.85 33.47
CA GLU A 343 -20.55 17.98 34.38
C GLU A 343 -20.92 16.63 35.01
N PHE A 344 -20.91 15.54 34.23
CA PHE A 344 -21.13 14.18 34.73
C PHE A 344 -20.06 13.77 35.76
N ALA A 345 -18.78 13.97 35.43
CA ALA A 345 -17.66 13.67 36.32
C ALA A 345 -17.75 14.47 37.62
N ALA A 346 -18.07 15.76 37.53
CA ALA A 346 -18.26 16.61 38.70
C ALA A 346 -19.47 16.19 39.55
N ALA A 347 -20.55 15.69 38.92
CA ALA A 347 -21.75 15.21 39.62
C ALA A 347 -21.48 13.98 40.48
N ILE A 348 -20.55 13.10 40.06
CA ILE A 348 -20.08 11.94 40.85
C ILE A 348 -18.89 12.28 41.77
N GLY A 349 -18.52 13.55 41.89
CA GLY A 349 -17.46 14.01 42.78
C GLY A 349 -16.03 13.91 42.23
N ALA A 350 -15.84 13.56 40.96
CA ALA A 350 -14.54 13.43 40.31
C ALA A 350 -14.11 14.69 39.54
N GLY A 351 -12.82 14.78 39.17
CA GLY A 351 -12.30 15.82 38.28
C GLY A 351 -12.06 17.19 38.93
N ARG A 352 -12.03 17.26 40.27
CA ARG A 352 -11.77 18.49 41.05
C ARG A 352 -10.48 18.44 41.84
#